data_AF-G8TMA9-F1
#
_entry.id   AF-G8TMA9-F1
#
_cell.length_a   1.000
_cell.length_b   1.000
_cell.length_c   1.000
_cell.angle_alpha   90.00
_cell.angle_beta   90.00
_cell.angle_gamma   90.00
#
_symmetry.space_group_name_H-M   'P 1'
#
loop_
_entity.id
_entity.type
_entity.pdbx_description
1 polymer ?
#
loop_
_entity_poly.entity_id
_entity_poly.type
_entity_poly.pdbx_seq_one_letter_code
_entity_poly.pdbx_strand_id
1 'polypeptide(L)'
;MEFAFKRYYCSDQYFSDINLAFSSAVKYDLYTDRNLIGTLITNYNRTFAKFRESAGYKRHDKSWGIPSYEHILLNEFEVPFVRITVETPLFKGDYLTMAFYDGSQSYNLNWSNFHTRKETANLIVDIKSESQTVFLLKNTLKGNFFSHDSMRPWEGTIEIADGLHPDKIFGFLLAIQLYYWISDR
;
A
#
# COMPACT_ATOMS: atom_id res chain seq x y z
N MET A 1 -0.97 -4.07 16.68
CA MET A 1 -2.37 -3.70 16.37
C MET A 1 -2.86 -4.43 15.10
N GLU A 2 -4.11 -4.88 15.05
CA GLU A 2 -4.68 -5.66 13.92
C GLU A 2 -5.92 -4.98 13.31
N PHE A 3 -6.04 -5.08 11.98
CA PHE A 3 -7.14 -4.53 11.18
C PHE A 3 -7.61 -5.56 10.17
N ALA A 4 -8.92 -5.61 9.92
CA ALA A 4 -9.44 -6.31 8.75
C ALA A 4 -9.36 -5.38 7.53
N PHE A 5 -9.16 -5.95 6.33
CA PHE A 5 -9.19 -5.16 5.10
C PHE A 5 -9.98 -5.84 3.99
N LYS A 6 -10.53 -5.01 3.10
CA LYS A 6 -11.08 -5.42 1.81
C LYS A 6 -10.43 -4.62 0.70
N ARG A 7 -9.91 -5.31 -0.32
CA ARG A 7 -9.30 -4.74 -1.51
C ARG A 7 -10.15 -5.06 -2.72
N TYR A 8 -10.36 -4.08 -3.59
CA TYR A 8 -11.13 -4.27 -4.81
C TYR A 8 -10.65 -3.34 -5.93
N TYR A 9 -10.85 -3.80 -7.15
CA TYR A 9 -10.66 -3.00 -8.35
C TYR A 9 -11.93 -2.20 -8.65
N CYS A 10 -11.78 -0.90 -8.90
CA CYS A 10 -12.85 0.04 -9.21
C CYS A 10 -12.71 0.48 -10.67
N SER A 11 -13.59 -0.01 -11.54
CA SER A 11 -13.76 0.49 -12.90
C SER A 11 -14.67 1.73 -12.85
N ASP A 12 -14.04 2.92 -12.86
CA ASP A 12 -14.68 4.24 -12.91
C ASP A 12 -15.70 4.53 -11.80
N GLN A 13 -15.22 5.08 -10.68
CA GLN A 13 -16.08 5.56 -9.60
C GLN A 13 -15.82 7.03 -9.31
N TYR A 14 -16.90 7.81 -9.30
CA TYR A 14 -16.93 9.13 -8.70
C TYR A 14 -17.14 8.96 -7.20
N PHE A 15 -16.18 9.41 -6.41
CA PHE A 15 -16.24 9.42 -4.96
C PHE A 15 -16.67 10.82 -4.51
N SER A 16 -17.95 10.97 -4.19
CA SER A 16 -18.57 12.27 -3.86
C SER A 16 -18.00 12.91 -2.59
N ASP A 17 -17.56 12.08 -1.65
CA ASP A 17 -16.95 12.44 -0.37
C ASP A 17 -15.58 13.10 -0.51
N ILE A 18 -14.89 12.84 -1.62
CA ILE A 18 -13.57 13.41 -1.93
C ILE A 18 -13.58 14.24 -3.21
N ASN A 19 -14.75 14.42 -3.82
CA ASN A 19 -14.98 15.12 -5.09
C ASN A 19 -13.96 14.74 -6.17
N LEU A 20 -13.69 13.43 -6.30
CA LEU A 20 -12.71 12.91 -7.26
C LEU A 20 -13.27 11.70 -8.00
N ALA A 21 -13.03 11.68 -9.30
CA ALA A 21 -13.19 10.49 -10.11
C ALA A 21 -11.85 9.74 -10.19
N PHE A 22 -11.90 8.45 -9.89
CA PHE A 22 -10.79 7.53 -10.12
C PHE A 22 -11.20 6.55 -11.22
N SER A 23 -10.47 6.58 -12.33
CA SER A 23 -10.53 5.52 -13.33
C SER A 23 -9.51 4.43 -12.99
N SER A 24 -9.91 3.18 -13.24
CA SER A 24 -9.05 1.99 -13.09
C SER A 24 -8.22 1.98 -11.81
N ALA A 25 -8.89 2.09 -10.66
CA ALA A 25 -8.23 2.24 -9.36
C ALA A 25 -8.35 0.99 -8.50
N VAL A 26 -7.44 0.86 -7.55
CA VAL A 26 -7.53 -0.11 -6.46
C VAL A 26 -7.95 0.63 -5.21
N LYS A 27 -8.96 0.09 -4.53
CA LYS A 27 -9.44 0.60 -3.24
C LYS A 27 -9.20 -0.44 -2.15
N TYR A 28 -8.65 0.02 -1.03
CA TYR A 28 -8.53 -0.70 0.22
C TYR A 28 -9.42 -0.01 1.25
N ASP A 29 -10.31 -0.79 1.85
CA ASP A 29 -11.07 -0.38 3.04
C ASP A 29 -10.54 -1.12 4.25
N LEU A 30 -10.32 -0.38 5.34
CA LEU A 30 -9.78 -0.86 6.61
C LEU A 30 -10.87 -0.85 7.68
N TYR A 31 -10.92 -1.92 8.47
CA TYR A 31 -11.96 -2.12 9.46
C TYR A 31 -11.39 -2.53 10.83
N THR A 32 -12.04 -2.06 11.89
CA THR A 32 -11.93 -2.63 13.24
C THR A 32 -13.27 -3.24 13.63
N ASP A 33 -13.26 -4.54 13.94
CA ASP A 33 -14.42 -5.41 14.15
C ASP A 33 -15.39 -5.47 12.97
N ARG A 34 -16.07 -4.35 12.66
CA ARG A 34 -16.97 -4.13 11.51
C ARG A 34 -17.06 -2.67 11.06
N ASN A 35 -16.39 -1.76 11.75
CA ASN A 35 -16.47 -0.33 11.46
C ASN A 35 -15.44 0.03 10.41
N LEU A 36 -15.87 0.67 9.32
CA LEU A 36 -14.93 1.28 8.37
C LEU A 36 -14.19 2.42 9.09
N ILE A 37 -12.87 2.27 9.22
CA ILE A 37 -12.03 3.25 9.91
C ILE A 37 -11.08 3.97 8.97
N GLY A 38 -10.83 3.44 7.77
CA GLY A 38 -9.93 4.06 6.83
C GLY A 38 -10.10 3.53 5.42
N THR A 39 -9.78 4.36 4.46
CA THR A 39 -9.89 4.06 3.04
C THR A 39 -8.66 4.57 2.33
N LEU A 40 -8.11 3.76 1.43
CA LEU A 40 -7.10 4.15 0.46
C LEU A 40 -7.61 3.82 -0.94
N ILE A 41 -7.56 4.78 -1.85
CA ILE A 41 -7.92 4.65 -3.26
C ILE A 41 -6.72 5.12 -4.06
N THR A 42 -6.19 4.28 -4.93
CA THR A 42 -4.99 4.62 -5.69
C THR A 42 -5.06 4.07 -7.11
N ASN A 43 -4.57 4.85 -8.05
CA ASN A 43 -4.28 4.41 -9.42
C ASN A 43 -2.88 4.87 -9.81
N TYR A 44 -2.51 4.66 -11.08
CA TYR A 44 -1.17 4.97 -11.55
C TYR A 44 -0.75 6.44 -11.37
N ASN A 45 -1.69 7.40 -11.25
CA ASN A 45 -1.38 8.84 -11.20
C ASN A 45 -1.89 9.58 -9.95
N ARG A 46 -2.79 8.96 -9.17
CA ARG A 46 -3.48 9.63 -8.06
C ARG A 46 -3.65 8.66 -6.90
N THR A 47 -3.64 9.23 -5.70
CA THR A 47 -4.03 8.51 -4.49
C THR A 47 -4.84 9.45 -3.61
N PHE A 48 -5.86 8.88 -2.99
CA PHE A 48 -6.55 9.42 -1.83
C PHE A 48 -6.42 8.40 -0.70
N ALA A 49 -6.09 8.84 0.51
CA ALA A 49 -6.19 7.98 1.69
C ALA A 49 -6.66 8.79 2.90
N LYS A 50 -7.40 8.18 3.82
CA LYS A 50 -7.91 8.87 5.02
C LYS A 50 -8.37 7.86 6.08
N PHE A 51 -8.08 8.11 7.36
CA PHE A 51 -8.83 7.50 8.47
C PHE A 51 -10.07 8.36 8.78
N ARG A 52 -11.15 7.73 9.24
CA ARG A 52 -12.48 8.35 9.43
C ARG A 52 -12.43 9.67 10.21
N GLU A 53 -11.53 9.77 11.19
CA GLU A 53 -11.35 10.95 12.06
C GLU A 53 -10.02 11.69 11.82
N SER A 54 -9.25 11.32 10.79
CA SER A 54 -7.95 11.95 10.50
C SER A 54 -8.01 12.92 9.34
N ALA A 55 -6.94 13.71 9.21
CA ALA A 55 -6.59 14.38 7.97
C ALA A 55 -6.53 13.39 6.78
N GLY A 56 -6.83 13.88 5.58
CA GLY A 56 -6.65 13.13 4.34
C GLY A 56 -5.21 13.19 3.84
N TYR A 57 -4.85 12.24 2.99
CA TYR A 57 -3.57 12.14 2.31
C TYR A 57 -3.77 12.10 0.79
N LYS A 58 -2.87 12.75 0.04
CA LYS A 58 -2.84 12.76 -1.43
C LYS A 58 -1.45 12.42 -1.94
N ARG A 59 -1.35 11.74 -3.08
CA ARG A 59 -0.04 11.44 -3.69
C ARG A 59 0.44 12.57 -4.58
N HIS A 60 1.74 12.82 -4.52
CA HIS A 60 2.50 13.66 -5.43
C HIS A 60 3.70 12.87 -5.96
N ASP A 61 3.94 12.93 -7.26
CA ASP A 61 4.99 12.16 -7.93
C ASP A 61 6.12 13.09 -8.37
N LYS A 62 7.37 12.70 -8.11
CA LYS A 62 8.58 13.38 -8.61
C LYS A 62 9.41 12.41 -9.44
N SER A 63 9.77 12.81 -10.65
CA SER A 63 10.68 12.05 -11.52
C SER A 63 12.03 12.75 -11.56
N TRP A 64 13.12 11.99 -11.34
CA TRP A 64 14.50 12.50 -11.35
C TRP A 64 15.34 11.89 -12.48
N GLY A 65 14.69 11.51 -13.59
CA GLY A 65 15.32 10.77 -14.68
C GLY A 65 15.41 9.27 -14.41
N ILE A 66 15.68 8.50 -15.47
CA ILE A 66 15.79 7.03 -15.38
C ILE A 66 17.03 6.68 -14.53
N PRO A 67 16.92 5.80 -13.50
CA PRO A 67 15.86 4.82 -13.26
C PRO A 67 15.09 5.02 -11.93
N SER A 68 14.99 6.24 -11.39
CA SER A 68 14.34 6.48 -10.09
C SER A 68 13.09 7.35 -10.16
N TYR A 69 12.00 6.85 -9.57
CA TYR A 69 10.73 7.56 -9.41
C TYR A 69 10.41 7.66 -7.93
N GLU A 70 10.05 8.86 -7.48
CA GLU A 70 9.68 9.13 -6.08
C GLU A 70 8.18 9.39 -6.00
N HIS A 71 7.49 8.60 -5.18
CA HIS A 71 6.07 8.76 -4.85
C HIS A 71 5.96 9.26 -3.41
N ILE A 72 5.34 10.42 -3.21
CA ILE A 72 5.20 11.04 -1.90
C ILE A 72 3.72 11.07 -1.53
N LEU A 73 3.33 10.50 -0.40
CA LEU A 73 2.04 10.82 0.21
C LEU A 73 2.21 12.08 1.03
N LEU A 74 1.42 13.08 0.73
CA LEU A 74 1.33 14.35 1.45
C LEU A 74 0.07 14.32 2.32
N ASN A 75 0.14 14.87 3.53
CA ASN A 75 -1.07 15.13 4.32
C ASN A 75 -1.84 16.35 3.77
N GLU A 76 -2.94 16.73 4.44
CA GLU A 76 -3.79 17.85 4.02
C GLU A 76 -3.09 19.22 4.00
N PHE A 77 -2.00 19.37 4.76
CA PHE A 77 -1.16 20.57 4.80
C PHE A 77 0.00 20.53 3.81
N GLU A 78 -0.02 19.58 2.87
CA GLU A 78 1.04 19.35 1.89
C GLU A 78 2.41 18.99 2.49
N VAL A 79 2.41 18.51 3.74
CA VAL A 79 3.61 18.01 4.41
C VAL A 79 3.83 16.54 4.02
N PRO A 80 5.04 16.14 3.58
CA PRO A 80 5.36 14.74 3.32
C PRO A 80 5.08 13.84 4.52
N PHE A 81 4.29 12.80 4.30
CA PHE A 81 3.97 11.76 5.27
C PHE A 81 4.83 10.50 5.02
N VAL A 82 4.89 10.03 3.78
CA VAL A 82 5.80 8.95 3.39
C VAL A 82 6.36 9.22 2.02
N ARG A 83 7.63 8.85 1.84
CA ARG A 83 8.34 8.85 0.58
C ARG A 83 8.62 7.42 0.17
N ILE A 84 8.27 7.07 -1.06
CA ILE A 84 8.49 5.76 -1.66
C ILE A 84 9.34 5.96 -2.90
N THR A 85 10.58 5.50 -2.85
CA THR A 85 11.50 5.51 -3.98
C THR A 85 11.43 4.16 -4.68
N VAL A 86 11.09 4.19 -5.96
CA VAL A 86 11.15 3.04 -6.86
C VAL A 86 12.52 3.04 -7.52
N GLU A 87 13.26 1.94 -7.33
CA GLU A 87 14.54 1.69 -7.99
C GLU A 87 14.36 0.49 -8.92
N THR A 88 14.58 0.69 -10.22
CA THR A 88 14.56 -0.39 -11.23
C THR A 88 15.98 -0.66 -11.75
N PRO A 89 16.87 -1.25 -10.95
CA PRO A 89 18.20 -1.62 -11.41
C PRO A 89 18.09 -2.67 -12.53
N LEU A 90 18.79 -2.42 -13.64
CA LEU A 90 18.76 -3.20 -14.90
C LEU A 90 18.91 -4.74 -14.75
N PHE A 91 19.33 -5.27 -13.59
CA PHE A 91 19.59 -6.70 -13.38
C PHE A 91 19.24 -7.25 -11.98
N LYS A 92 18.55 -6.49 -11.10
CA LYS A 92 18.30 -6.94 -9.71
C LYS A 92 16.84 -7.08 -9.31
N GLY A 93 15.92 -6.94 -10.27
CA GLY A 93 14.48 -6.90 -10.01
C GLY A 93 14.07 -5.58 -9.34
N ASP A 94 12.77 -5.30 -9.37
CA ASP A 94 12.23 -4.06 -8.83
C ASP A 94 12.36 -4.03 -7.31
N TYR A 95 12.81 -2.89 -6.80
CA TYR A 95 13.02 -2.67 -5.38
C TYR A 95 12.44 -1.31 -4.98
N LEU A 96 11.65 -1.30 -3.91
CA LEU A 96 11.06 -0.09 -3.36
C LEU A 96 11.64 0.18 -1.97
N THR A 97 12.09 1.41 -1.76
CA THR A 97 12.45 1.92 -0.43
C THR A 97 11.38 2.88 0.05
N MET A 98 10.88 2.68 1.26
CA MET A 98 9.93 3.58 1.92
C MET A 98 10.55 4.23 3.14
N ALA A 99 10.33 5.53 3.33
CA ALA A 99 10.71 6.25 4.55
C ALA A 99 9.56 7.17 4.99
N PHE A 100 9.18 7.07 6.26
CA PHE A 100 8.21 7.98 6.86
C PHE A 100 8.91 9.22 7.41
N TYR A 101 8.29 10.39 7.29
CA TYR A 101 8.89 11.67 7.68
C TYR A 101 9.21 11.80 9.18
N ASP A 102 8.46 11.07 10.01
CA ASP A 102 8.54 11.09 11.48
C ASP A 102 9.51 10.04 12.04
N GLY A 103 10.21 9.29 11.17
CA GLY A 103 11.10 8.21 11.55
C GLY A 103 12.44 8.26 10.81
N SER A 104 13.48 7.69 11.44
CA SER A 104 14.79 7.49 10.81
C SER A 104 14.89 6.16 10.06
N GLN A 105 13.89 5.29 10.19
CA GLN A 105 13.89 3.96 9.58
C GLN A 105 13.39 4.00 8.14
N SER A 106 14.06 3.23 7.29
CA SER A 106 13.60 2.91 5.94
C SER A 106 13.14 1.45 5.88
N TYR A 107 12.11 1.19 5.09
CA TYR A 107 11.54 -0.13 4.88
C TYR A 107 11.68 -0.52 3.42
N ASN A 108 12.02 -1.77 3.19
CA ASN A 108 12.34 -2.28 1.88
C ASN A 108 11.27 -3.26 1.42
N LEU A 109 10.86 -3.15 0.16
CA LEU A 109 9.89 -4.04 -0.46
C LEU A 109 10.43 -4.57 -1.78
N ASN A 110 10.47 -5.89 -1.90
CA ASN A 110 10.82 -6.65 -3.09
C ASN A 110 10.11 -8.01 -3.07
N TRP A 111 10.40 -8.87 -4.05
CA TRP A 111 9.72 -10.17 -4.20
C TRP A 111 9.77 -11.04 -2.93
N SER A 112 10.86 -10.99 -2.16
CA SER A 112 11.05 -11.86 -0.98
C SER A 112 10.10 -11.56 0.16
N ASN A 113 9.47 -10.38 0.15
CA ASN A 113 8.41 -10.02 1.08
C ASN A 113 7.08 -10.72 0.77
N PHE A 114 6.93 -11.35 -0.41
CA PHE A 114 5.68 -11.97 -0.86
C PHE A 114 5.81 -13.50 -0.81
N HIS A 115 4.96 -14.15 -0.03
CA HIS A 115 4.93 -15.61 0.07
C HIS A 115 3.53 -16.15 0.33
N THR A 116 3.39 -17.47 0.29
CA THR A 116 2.10 -18.15 0.45
C THR A 116 2.19 -19.21 1.54
N ARG A 117 1.09 -19.43 2.27
CA ARG A 117 0.99 -20.52 3.25
C ARG A 117 -0.35 -21.22 3.05
N LYS A 118 -0.32 -22.33 2.30
CA LYS A 118 -1.48 -23.04 1.71
C LYS A 118 -2.67 -23.29 2.65
N GLU A 119 -2.45 -23.33 3.97
CA GLU A 119 -3.49 -23.60 4.96
C GLU A 119 -4.05 -22.35 5.63
N THR A 120 -3.31 -21.24 5.65
CA THR A 120 -3.65 -20.05 6.45
C THR A 120 -3.87 -18.79 5.63
N ALA A 121 -3.18 -18.63 4.51
CA ALA A 121 -3.27 -17.44 3.66
C ALA A 121 -2.78 -17.72 2.24
N ASN A 122 -3.47 -17.15 1.26
CA ASN A 122 -3.08 -17.26 -0.15
C ASN A 122 -1.98 -16.30 -0.56
N LEU A 123 -1.87 -15.19 0.15
CA LEU A 123 -0.78 -14.24 0.02
C LEU A 123 -0.47 -13.68 1.40
N ILE A 124 0.81 -13.63 1.72
CA ILE A 124 1.38 -12.94 2.86
C ILE A 124 2.36 -11.92 2.30
N VAL A 125 2.23 -10.68 2.76
CA VAL A 125 3.23 -9.62 2.55
C VAL A 125 3.81 -9.26 3.91
N ASP A 126 5.07 -9.60 4.16
CA ASP A 126 5.77 -9.28 5.41
C ASP A 126 6.88 -8.25 5.19
N ILE A 127 6.73 -7.08 5.81
CA ILE A 127 7.73 -6.01 5.75
C ILE A 127 8.41 -5.92 7.10
N LYS A 128 9.73 -5.91 7.08
CA LYS A 128 10.58 -5.98 8.27
C LYS A 128 11.40 -4.70 8.45
N SER A 129 11.63 -4.36 9.70
CA SER A 129 12.69 -3.47 10.14
C SER A 129 13.70 -4.33 10.88
N GLU A 130 14.93 -4.37 10.39
CA GLU A 130 15.94 -5.32 10.87
C GLU A 130 15.41 -6.78 10.81
N SER A 131 15.24 -7.44 11.95
CA SER A 131 14.70 -8.80 12.05
C SER A 131 13.21 -8.86 12.43
N GLN A 132 12.59 -7.73 12.76
CA GLN A 132 11.22 -7.68 13.27
C GLN A 132 10.23 -7.35 12.15
N THR A 133 9.14 -8.11 12.08
CA THR A 133 8.01 -7.77 11.19
C THR A 133 7.28 -6.58 11.77
N VAL A 134 7.20 -5.50 10.99
CA VAL A 134 6.56 -4.24 11.39
C VAL A 134 5.21 -4.03 10.71
N PHE A 135 5.01 -4.66 9.55
CA PHE A 135 3.77 -4.67 8.81
C PHE A 135 3.58 -6.06 8.20
N LEU A 136 2.39 -6.62 8.37
CA LEU A 136 2.05 -7.94 7.88
C LEU A 136 0.65 -7.90 7.27
N LEU A 137 0.53 -8.12 5.97
CA LEU A 137 -0.74 -8.28 5.28
C LEU A 137 -0.97 -9.75 4.96
N LYS A 138 -2.13 -10.29 5.36
CA LYS A 138 -2.55 -11.66 5.08
C LYS A 138 -3.85 -11.64 4.29
N ASN A 139 -3.81 -12.07 3.03
CA ASN A 139 -5.01 -12.32 2.25
C ASN A 139 -5.51 -13.75 2.53
N THR A 140 -6.71 -13.86 3.11
CA THR A 140 -7.34 -15.14 3.48
C THR A 140 -8.36 -15.62 2.45
N LEU A 141 -8.69 -14.79 1.45
CA LEU A 141 -9.64 -15.14 0.40
C LEU A 141 -9.07 -16.25 -0.51
N LYS A 142 -9.81 -17.37 -0.62
CA LYS A 142 -9.41 -18.59 -1.35
C LYS A 142 -9.52 -18.44 -2.88
N GLY A 143 -8.47 -17.95 -3.53
CA GLY A 143 -8.25 -18.01 -4.98
C GLY A 143 -6.78 -18.29 -5.32
N ASN A 144 -6.53 -19.01 -6.42
CA ASN A 144 -5.16 -19.25 -6.87
C ASN A 144 -4.49 -17.93 -7.23
N PHE A 145 -3.51 -17.49 -6.43
CA PHE A 145 -2.71 -16.31 -6.71
C PHE A 145 -1.62 -16.66 -7.73
N PHE A 146 -2.02 -16.98 -8.95
CA PHE A 146 -1.11 -17.01 -10.08
C PHE A 146 -1.00 -15.58 -10.61
N SER A 147 0.21 -15.03 -10.55
CA SER A 147 0.66 -13.69 -10.98
C SER A 147 0.23 -12.50 -10.13
N HIS A 148 1.05 -11.44 -10.23
CA HIS A 148 0.99 -10.08 -9.66
C HIS A 148 -0.29 -9.30 -10.01
N ASP A 149 -1.37 -9.99 -10.37
CA ASP A 149 -2.62 -9.45 -10.87
C ASP A 149 -3.28 -8.52 -9.85
N SER A 150 -3.01 -7.23 -10.05
CA SER A 150 -3.53 -6.14 -9.24
C SER A 150 -5.05 -5.97 -9.37
N MET A 151 -5.76 -6.73 -10.21
CA MET A 151 -7.22 -6.60 -10.37
C MET A 151 -8.02 -7.52 -9.44
N ARG A 152 -7.38 -8.51 -8.79
CA ARG A 152 -8.10 -9.48 -7.95
C ARG A 152 -8.57 -8.89 -6.61
N PRO A 153 -9.83 -9.14 -6.19
CA PRO A 153 -10.30 -8.78 -4.86
C PRO A 153 -9.58 -9.56 -3.76
N TRP A 154 -9.20 -8.88 -2.67
CA TRP A 154 -8.58 -9.51 -1.50
C TRP A 154 -9.36 -9.17 -0.23
N GLU A 155 -9.32 -10.09 0.72
CA GLU A 155 -9.88 -9.88 2.05
C GLU A 155 -9.01 -10.61 3.08
N GLY A 156 -8.79 -9.98 4.23
CA GLY A 156 -8.05 -10.60 5.31
C GLY A 156 -7.60 -9.59 6.35
N THR A 157 -6.39 -9.76 6.88
CA THR A 157 -5.90 -8.96 8.00
C THR A 157 -4.62 -8.18 7.67
N ILE A 158 -4.46 -7.05 8.34
CA ILE A 158 -3.25 -6.24 8.39
C ILE A 158 -2.85 -6.13 9.85
N GLU A 159 -1.62 -6.49 10.18
CA GLU A 159 -1.02 -6.28 11.49
C GLU A 159 0.10 -5.25 11.36
N ILE A 160 0.16 -4.30 12.30
CA ILE A 160 1.26 -3.35 12.42
C ILE A 160 1.88 -3.40 13.81
N ALA A 161 3.19 -3.16 13.89
CA ALA A 161 3.90 -3.09 15.16
C ALA A 161 3.34 -1.96 16.04
N ASP A 162 3.25 -2.19 17.35
CA ASP A 162 2.60 -1.28 18.29
C ASP A 162 3.29 0.10 18.42
N GLY A 163 4.56 0.20 18.02
CA GLY A 163 5.30 1.46 17.96
C GLY A 163 5.04 2.29 16.69
N LEU A 164 4.26 1.79 15.74
CA LEU A 164 3.91 2.51 14.52
C LEU A 164 2.50 3.09 14.62
N HIS A 165 2.37 4.35 14.23
CA HIS A 165 1.06 4.98 14.12
C HIS A 165 0.22 4.32 13.01
N PRO A 166 -1.09 4.11 13.19
CA PRO A 166 -1.95 3.40 12.23
C PRO A 166 -1.97 3.95 10.80
N ASP A 167 -1.78 5.26 10.63
CA ASP A 167 -1.73 5.89 9.31
C ASP A 167 -0.61 5.36 8.40
N LYS A 168 0.44 4.77 8.99
CA LYS A 168 1.55 4.16 8.25
C LYS A 168 1.10 3.00 7.36
N ILE A 169 -0.05 2.39 7.64
CA ILE A 169 -0.69 1.39 6.77
C ILE A 169 -0.83 1.92 5.33
N PHE A 170 -1.20 3.20 5.16
CA PHE A 170 -1.38 3.77 3.82
C PHE A 170 -0.07 3.84 3.02
N GLY A 171 1.06 4.08 3.68
CA GLY A 171 2.37 4.04 3.03
C GLY A 171 2.71 2.63 2.55
N PHE A 172 2.52 1.63 3.42
CA PHE A 172 2.77 0.23 3.08
C PHE A 172 1.86 -0.26 1.95
N LEU A 173 0.56 0.03 2.01
CA LEU A 173 -0.40 -0.34 0.97
C LEU A 173 -0.10 0.34 -0.37
N LEU A 174 0.32 1.60 -0.36
CA LEU A 174 0.75 2.28 -1.59
C LEU A 174 1.99 1.61 -2.18
N ALA A 175 2.99 1.27 -1.38
CA ALA A 175 4.19 0.59 -1.90
C ALA A 175 3.87 -0.79 -2.47
N ILE A 176 3.02 -1.57 -1.79
CA ILE A 176 2.53 -2.86 -2.31
C ILE A 176 1.87 -2.66 -3.68
N GLN A 177 1.03 -1.63 -3.81
CA GLN A 177 0.35 -1.35 -5.07
C GLN A 177 1.29 -0.87 -6.18
N LEU A 178 2.27 -0.03 -5.84
CA LEU A 178 3.32 0.40 -6.77
C LEU A 178 4.13 -0.80 -7.26
N TYR A 179 4.54 -1.70 -6.35
CA TYR A 179 5.27 -2.91 -6.70
C TYR A 179 4.52 -3.74 -7.75
N TYR A 180 3.22 -3.99 -7.54
CA TYR A 180 2.41 -4.69 -8.55
C TYR A 180 2.38 -3.99 -9.90
N TRP A 181 2.19 -2.67 -9.95
CA TRP A 181 2.15 -1.96 -11.23
C TRP A 181 3.48 -1.93 -11.97
N ILE A 182 4.59 -2.06 -11.26
CA ILE A 182 5.91 -2.11 -11.88
C ILE A 182 6.19 -3.53 -12.36
N SER A 183 5.89 -4.55 -11.56
CA SER A 183 6.15 -5.95 -11.91
C SER A 183 5.16 -6.54 -12.94
N ASP A 184 4.03 -5.87 -13.20
CA ASP A 184 3.11 -6.19 -14.32
C ASP A 184 3.59 -5.61 -15.68
N ARG A 185 4.68 -4.81 -15.73
CA ARG A 185 5.27 -4.27 -16.96
C ARG A 185 6.32 -5.20 -17.56
#